data_AF-A0A8S1J6E2-F1
#
_entry.id   AF-A0A8S1J6E2-F1
#
_cell.length_a   1.000
_cell.length_b   1.000
_cell.length_c   1.000
_cell.angle_alpha   90.00
_cell.angle_beta   90.00
_cell.angle_gamma   90.00
#
_symmetry.space_group_name_H-M   'P 1'
#
loop_
_entity.id
_entity.type
_entity.pdbx_description
1 polymer ?
#
loop_
_entity_poly.entity_id
_entity_poly.type
_entity_poly.pdbx_seq_one_letter_code
_entity_poly.pdbx_strand_id
1 'polypeptide(L)'
;MQSCTVGDKVLFYHSCCKPPGVVGLATVCREAYPDYTCWDAKHSAYDPKSTEAKPRWTMVDIQFVRKLKRLISLDELKQHKDGALKDLALFKTSRLSVQPVSADEYDFIVGLENVTEGEKKVNGDEK
;
A
#
# COMPACT_ATOMS: atom_id res chain seq x y z
N MET A 1 5.35 -9.22 3.95
CA MET A 1 6.79 -8.92 3.79
C MET A 1 7.58 -10.16 3.37
N GLN A 2 7.47 -11.30 4.08
CA GLN A 2 8.23 -12.52 3.72
C GLN A 2 7.95 -13.07 2.31
N SER A 3 6.80 -12.75 1.72
CA SER A 3 6.41 -13.13 0.37
C SER A 3 6.80 -12.10 -0.71
N CYS A 4 7.44 -10.98 -0.35
CA CYS A 4 7.83 -9.95 -1.30
C CYS A 4 9.13 -10.35 -2.00
N THR A 5 9.14 -10.28 -3.32
CA THR A 5 10.28 -10.60 -4.18
C THR A 5 10.83 -9.36 -4.87
N VAL A 6 12.09 -9.39 -5.28
CA VAL A 6 12.71 -8.27 -6.01
C VAL A 6 11.95 -8.01 -7.31
N GLY A 7 11.59 -6.74 -7.53
CA GLY A 7 10.80 -6.31 -8.68
C GLY A 7 9.30 -6.18 -8.41
N ASP A 8 8.80 -6.66 -7.27
CA ASP A 8 7.40 -6.47 -6.89
C ASP A 8 7.04 -4.98 -6.83
N LYS A 9 5.89 -4.64 -7.40
CA LYS A 9 5.37 -3.26 -7.40
C LYS A 9 4.70 -2.96 -6.06
N VAL A 10 4.89 -1.73 -5.58
CA VAL A 10 4.37 -1.26 -4.29
C VAL A 10 3.58 0.03 -4.49
N LEU A 11 2.37 0.07 -3.92
CA LEU A 11 1.60 1.30 -3.73
C LEU A 11 2.03 1.95 -2.41
N PHE A 12 2.57 3.16 -2.47
CA PHE A 12 2.99 3.91 -1.28
C PHE A 12 1.80 4.67 -0.69
N TYR A 13 1.35 4.23 0.49
CA TYR A 13 0.14 4.72 1.15
C TYR A 13 0.50 5.60 2.36
N HIS A 14 -0.03 6.82 2.41
CA HIS A 14 0.05 7.64 3.61
C HIS A 14 -1.13 7.34 4.54
N SER A 15 -0.82 6.65 5.64
CA SER A 15 -1.73 6.49 6.77
C SER A 15 -1.62 7.66 7.74
N CYS A 16 -2.64 7.87 8.59
CA CYS A 16 -2.62 8.87 9.67
C CYS A 16 -2.45 10.33 9.22
N CYS A 17 -2.79 10.66 7.97
CA CYS A 17 -2.85 12.03 7.45
C CYS A 17 -4.27 12.37 6.95
N LYS A 18 -4.50 13.64 6.60
CA LYS A 18 -5.77 14.12 6.05
C LYS A 18 -5.53 14.81 4.69
N PRO A 19 -6.08 14.28 3.57
CA PRO A 19 -6.71 12.96 3.44
C PRO A 19 -5.69 11.81 3.44
N PRO A 20 -6.03 10.60 3.92
CA PRO A 20 -5.21 9.40 3.72
C PRO A 20 -5.40 8.83 2.31
N GLY A 21 -4.37 8.19 1.75
CA GLY A 21 -4.44 7.69 0.38
C GLY A 21 -3.12 7.23 -0.22
N VAL A 22 -3.18 6.76 -1.46
CA VAL A 22 -2.01 6.37 -2.25
C VAL A 22 -1.41 7.63 -2.90
N VAL A 23 -0.10 7.79 -2.76
CA VAL A 23 0.62 9.00 -3.19
C VAL A 23 1.73 8.73 -4.19
N GLY A 24 2.19 7.48 -4.30
CA GLY A 24 3.33 7.15 -5.12
C GLY A 24 3.52 5.66 -5.30
N LEU A 25 4.51 5.34 -6.13
CA LEU A 25 4.88 4.00 -6.52
C LEU A 25 6.32 3.72 -6.09
N ALA A 26 6.54 2.51 -5.63
CA ALA A 26 7.86 1.97 -5.31
C ALA A 26 7.99 0.56 -5.89
N THR A 27 9.20 0.01 -5.83
CA THR A 27 9.49 -1.39 -6.16
C THR A 27 10.33 -2.01 -5.07
N VAL A 28 10.17 -3.31 -4.83
CA VAL A 28 11.06 -4.04 -3.92
C VAL A 28 12.43 -4.20 -4.59
N CYS A 29 13.48 -3.68 -3.95
CA CYS A 29 14.86 -3.82 -4.42
C CYS A 29 15.68 -4.82 -3.60
N ARG A 30 15.16 -5.25 -2.43
CA ARG A 30 15.71 -6.34 -1.64
C ARG A 30 14.61 -7.14 -0.98
N GLU A 31 14.69 -8.47 -1.11
CA GLU A 31 13.77 -9.42 -0.46
C GLU A 31 13.86 -9.36 1.07
N ALA A 32 12.95 -10.06 1.74
CA ALA A 32 12.83 -10.00 3.19
C ALA A 32 14.10 -10.46 3.92
N TYR A 33 14.55 -9.66 4.89
CA TYR A 33 15.69 -9.97 5.76
C TYR A 33 15.39 -9.51 7.20
N PRO A 34 16.15 -9.99 8.21
CA PRO A 34 15.95 -9.57 9.59
C PRO A 34 15.99 -8.06 9.78
N ASP A 35 14.97 -7.52 10.46
CA ASP A 35 14.94 -6.10 10.83
C ASP A 35 15.87 -5.87 12.03
N TYR A 36 17.07 -5.34 11.78
CA TYR A 36 18.05 -5.08 12.83
C TYR A 36 17.62 -3.95 13.79
N THR A 37 16.67 -3.09 13.39
CA THR A 37 16.21 -1.98 14.26
C THR A 37 15.48 -2.49 15.50
N CYS A 38 14.94 -3.71 15.45
CA CYS A 38 14.27 -4.33 16.60
C CYS A 38 15.25 -4.82 17.68
N TRP A 39 16.57 -4.81 17.43
CA TRP A 39 17.59 -5.18 18.42
C TRP A 39 18.20 -3.97 19.14
N ASP A 40 17.97 -2.75 18.63
CA ASP A 40 18.46 -1.53 19.27
C ASP A 40 17.49 -1.06 20.37
N ALA A 41 17.91 -1.14 21.63
CA ALA A 41 17.12 -0.73 22.80
C ALA A 41 16.69 0.75 22.81
N LYS A 42 17.31 1.60 21.99
CA LYS A 42 16.95 3.01 21.85
C LYS A 42 15.93 3.27 20.73
N HIS A 43 15.71 2.29 19.86
CA HIS A 43 14.81 2.42 18.73
C HIS A 43 13.34 2.17 19.15
N SER A 44 12.39 2.87 18.52
CA SER A 44 10.97 2.74 18.85
C SER A 44 10.40 1.35 18.54
N ALA A 45 11.04 0.61 17.63
CA ALA A 45 10.67 -0.76 17.24
C ALA A 45 11.42 -1.85 18.04
N TYR A 46 12.11 -1.50 19.13
CA TYR A 46 12.85 -2.47 19.94
C TYR A 46 11.95 -3.62 20.45
N ASP A 47 12.41 -4.85 20.27
CA ASP A 47 11.80 -6.06 20.81
C ASP A 47 12.86 -6.91 21.53
N PRO A 48 12.90 -6.94 22.88
CA PRO A 48 13.90 -7.69 23.63
C PRO A 48 13.81 -9.22 23.42
N LYS A 49 12.74 -9.72 22.79
CA LYS A 49 12.57 -11.14 22.48
C LYS A 49 13.07 -11.50 21.07
N SER A 50 13.42 -10.51 20.25
CA SER A 50 14.03 -10.73 18.93
C SER A 50 15.56 -10.75 19.09
N THR A 51 16.23 -11.74 18.51
CA THR A 51 17.70 -11.85 18.53
C THR A 51 18.23 -12.14 17.13
N GLU A 52 19.53 -11.94 16.89
CA GLU A 52 20.15 -12.27 15.60
C GLU A 52 19.99 -13.75 15.23
N ALA A 53 20.10 -14.64 16.21
CA ALA A 53 19.92 -16.09 16.02
C ALA A 53 18.45 -16.49 15.83
N LYS A 54 17.50 -15.68 16.30
CA LYS A 54 16.06 -15.93 16.21
C LYS A 54 15.30 -14.63 15.91
N PRO A 55 15.43 -14.10 14.68
CA PRO A 55 14.78 -12.86 14.30
C PRO A 55 13.26 -13.06 14.27
N ARG A 56 12.52 -12.18 14.94
CA ARG A 56 11.04 -12.18 14.95
C ARG A 56 10.45 -11.26 13.89
N TRP A 57 11.25 -10.28 13.46
CA TRP A 57 10.84 -9.20 12.57
C TRP A 57 11.68 -9.26 11.30
N THR A 58 11.03 -8.96 10.18
CA THR A 58 11.64 -8.90 8.86
C THR A 58 11.28 -7.58 8.21
N MET A 59 12.21 -7.01 7.44
CA MET A 59 11.98 -5.86 6.58
C MET A 59 12.41 -6.17 5.15
N VAL A 60 12.01 -5.31 4.22
CA VAL A 60 12.41 -5.32 2.81
C VAL A 60 12.96 -3.95 2.46
N ASP A 61 13.82 -3.86 1.46
CA ASP A 61 14.21 -2.56 0.91
C ASP A 61 13.33 -2.26 -0.30
N ILE A 62 12.82 -1.03 -0.34
CA ILE A 62 12.05 -0.53 -1.48
C ILE A 62 12.77 0.67 -2.11
N GLN A 63 12.72 0.72 -3.43
CA GLN A 63 13.22 1.83 -4.23
C GLN A 63 12.02 2.68 -4.69
N PHE A 64 12.10 3.98 -4.44
CA PHE A 64 11.13 4.93 -4.97
C PHE A 64 11.17 4.94 -6.51
N VAL A 65 9.99 4.88 -7.14
CA VAL A 65 9.85 4.94 -8.60
C VAL A 65 9.37 6.32 -9.03
N ARG A 66 8.18 6.72 -8.60
CA ARG A 66 7.58 8.03 -8.92
C ARG A 66 6.41 8.37 -7.99
N LYS A 67 6.02 9.64 -7.97
CA LYS A 67 4.74 10.07 -7.40
C LYS A 67 3.59 9.74 -8.37
N LEU A 68 2.39 9.55 -7.82
CA LEU A 68 1.18 9.58 -8.64
C LEU A 68 0.89 11.01 -9.10
N LYS A 69 0.16 11.17 -10.20
CA LYS A 69 -0.22 12.49 -10.72
C LYS A 69 -1.08 13.29 -9.73
N ARG A 70 -1.88 12.59 -8.95
CA ARG A 70 -2.69 13.13 -7.86
C ARG A 70 -2.79 12.11 -6.72
N LEU A 71 -3.19 12.56 -5.54
CA LEU A 71 -3.52 11.67 -4.43
C LEU A 71 -4.79 10.89 -4.78
N ILE A 72 -4.75 9.57 -4.63
CA ILE A 72 -5.93 8.70 -4.70
C ILE A 72 -6.38 8.45 -3.27
N SER A 73 -7.46 9.11 -2.87
CA SER A 73 -7.88 9.14 -1.47
C SER A 73 -8.53 7.82 -1.05
N LEU A 74 -8.49 7.52 0.25
CA LEU A 74 -9.23 6.37 0.79
C LEU A 74 -10.73 6.44 0.45
N ASP A 75 -11.32 7.64 0.44
CA ASP A 75 -12.74 7.82 0.15
C ASP A 75 -13.05 7.56 -1.32
N GLU A 76 -12.14 7.90 -2.23
CA GLU A 76 -12.22 7.51 -3.64
C GLU A 76 -12.06 6.00 -3.83
N LEU A 77 -11.06 5.38 -3.19
CA LEU A 77 -10.89 3.92 -3.23
C LEU A 77 -12.16 3.21 -2.76
N LYS A 78 -12.81 3.72 -1.71
CA LYS A 78 -14.08 3.18 -1.19
C LYS A 78 -15.25 3.30 -2.17
N GLN A 79 -15.25 4.23 -3.11
CA GLN A 79 -16.29 4.32 -4.16
C GLN A 79 -16.25 3.12 -5.10
N HIS A 80 -15.11 2.42 -5.18
CA HIS A 80 -14.92 1.23 -6.00
C HIS A 80 -14.92 -0.08 -5.21
N LYS A 81 -15.24 -0.03 -3.90
CA LYS A 81 -15.20 -1.19 -2.99
C LYS A 81 -16.19 -2.29 -3.36
N ASP A 82 -17.25 -1.98 -4.11
CA ASP A 82 -18.26 -2.96 -4.53
C ASP A 82 -18.03 -3.39 -5.99
N GLY A 83 -16.94 -2.95 -6.61
CA GLY A 83 -16.58 -3.20 -8.01
C GLY A 83 -15.13 -3.67 -8.16
N ALA A 84 -14.31 -2.91 -8.88
CA ALA A 84 -12.93 -3.27 -9.21
C ALA A 84 -12.02 -3.49 -7.98
N LEU A 85 -12.36 -2.92 -6.83
CA LEU A 85 -11.60 -3.05 -5.57
C LEU A 85 -12.32 -3.89 -4.51
N LYS A 86 -13.25 -4.76 -4.91
CA LYS A 86 -14.03 -5.60 -3.99
C LYS A 86 -13.17 -6.50 -3.10
N ASP A 87 -12.02 -6.93 -3.61
CA ASP A 87 -11.16 -7.86 -2.91
C ASP A 87 -9.99 -7.19 -2.17
N LEU A 88 -9.90 -5.86 -2.27
CA LEU A 88 -8.78 -5.10 -1.76
C LEU A 88 -8.68 -5.27 -0.24
N ALA A 89 -7.56 -5.83 0.21
CA ALA A 89 -7.32 -6.15 1.62
C ALA A 89 -7.45 -4.92 2.54
N LEU A 90 -7.24 -3.71 2.00
CA LEU A 90 -7.40 -2.44 2.69
C LEU A 90 -8.76 -2.27 3.37
N PHE A 91 -9.83 -2.79 2.76
CA PHE A 91 -11.18 -2.68 3.32
C PHE A 91 -11.53 -3.78 4.31
N LYS A 92 -10.84 -4.93 4.21
CA LYS A 92 -11.11 -6.13 5.01
C LYS A 92 -10.28 -6.13 6.31
N THR A 93 -9.06 -5.61 6.27
CA THR A 93 -8.08 -5.74 7.36
C THR A 93 -7.47 -4.39 7.72
N SER A 94 -8.19 -3.59 8.48
CA SER A 94 -7.86 -2.18 8.77
C SER A 94 -6.55 -1.93 9.52
N ARG A 95 -5.99 -2.94 10.19
CA ARG A 95 -4.78 -2.80 11.03
C ARG A 95 -3.51 -3.38 10.40
N LEU A 96 -3.60 -3.88 9.17
CA LEU A 96 -2.44 -4.46 8.49
C LEU A 96 -1.73 -3.39 7.64
N SER A 97 -0.49 -3.05 7.98
CA SER A 97 0.31 -2.01 7.32
C SER A 97 0.95 -2.45 6.00
N VAL A 98 1.05 -3.76 5.76
CA VAL A 98 1.56 -4.35 4.50
C VAL A 98 0.54 -5.35 4.00
N GLN A 99 -0.04 -5.06 2.84
CA GLN A 99 -1.18 -5.80 2.32
C GLN A 99 -0.86 -6.30 0.91
N PRO A 100 -1.32 -7.52 0.56
CA PRO A 100 -1.28 -7.96 -0.83
C PRO A 100 -2.27 -7.14 -1.65
N VAL A 101 -1.89 -6.85 -2.89
CA VAL A 101 -2.71 -6.20 -3.91
C VAL A 101 -2.55 -7.03 -5.17
N SER A 102 -3.65 -7.43 -5.79
CA SER A 102 -3.62 -8.15 -7.06
C SER A 102 -3.16 -7.23 -8.20
N ALA A 103 -2.72 -7.81 -9.32
CA ALA A 103 -2.32 -7.03 -10.49
C ALA A 103 -3.46 -6.14 -11.00
N ASP A 104 -4.68 -6.68 -11.05
CA ASP A 104 -5.87 -5.95 -11.52
C ASP A 104 -6.21 -4.76 -10.61
N GLU A 105 -6.16 -4.95 -9.29
CA GLU A 105 -6.37 -3.87 -8.32
C GLU A 105 -5.27 -2.82 -8.41
N TYR A 106 -4.01 -3.23 -8.58
CA TYR A 106 -2.88 -2.32 -8.72
C TYR A 106 -3.05 -1.45 -9.96
N ASP A 107 -3.29 -2.07 -11.12
CA ASP A 107 -3.43 -1.36 -12.39
C ASP A 107 -4.66 -0.45 -12.38
N PHE A 108 -5.76 -0.86 -11.74
CA PHE A 108 -6.93 -0.02 -11.53
C PHE A 108 -6.60 1.22 -10.69
N ILE A 109 -5.95 1.06 -9.54
CA ILE A 109 -5.58 2.17 -8.64
C ILE A 109 -4.63 3.14 -9.34
N VAL A 110 -3.65 2.62 -10.08
CA VAL A 110 -2.74 3.46 -10.87
C VAL A 110 -3.51 4.20 -11.97
N GLY A 111 -4.47 3.53 -12.62
CA GLY A 111 -5.32 4.11 -13.65
C GLY A 111 -6.13 5.33 -13.18
N LEU A 112 -6.58 5.33 -11.92
CA LEU A 112 -7.32 6.45 -11.32
C LEU A 112 -6.54 7.78 -11.37
N GLU A 113 -5.21 7.74 -11.42
CA GLU A 113 -4.39 8.96 -11.50
C GLU A 113 -4.67 9.81 -12.76
N ASN A 114 -5.26 9.20 -13.79
CA ASN A 114 -5.60 9.86 -15.06
C ASN A 114 -7.05 10.34 -15.12
N VAL A 115 -7.90 9.91 -14.18
CA VAL A 115 -9.30 10.36 -14.11
C VAL A 115 -9.33 11.66 -13.33
N THR A 116 -9.73 12.74 -13.99
CA THR A 116 -10.05 14.01 -13.32
C THR A 116 -11.44 13.92 -12.72
N GLU A 117 -11.66 14.46 -11.51
CA GLU A 117 -12.93 14.43 -10.74
C GLU A 117 -14.17 15.01 -11.47
N GLY A 118 -14.06 15.43 -12.74
CA GLY A 118 -15.14 15.96 -13.58
C GLY A 118 -15.82 14.97 -14.55
N GLU A 119 -15.33 13.73 -14.71
CA GLU A 119 -15.95 12.75 -15.62
C GLU A 119 -16.93 11.78 -14.91
N LYS A 120 -17.66 12.26 -13.90
CA LYS A 120 -18.90 11.58 -13.50
C LYS A 120 -19.92 11.79 -14.61
N LYS A 121 -19.96 10.85 -15.56
CA LYS A 121 -21.03 10.73 -16.56
C LYS A 121 -22.37 10.74 -15.82
N VAL A 122 -23.10 11.84 -16.00
CA VAL A 122 -24.55 11.88 -15.98
C VAL A 122 -25.02 10.92 -17.08
N ASN A 123 -25.47 9.74 -16.67
CA ASN A 123 -26.33 8.81 -17.39
C ASN A 123 -27.08 8.12 -16.24
N GLY A 124 -28.33 8.44 -15.90
CA GLY A 124 -29.46 8.78 -16.74
C GLY A 124 -30.47 7.67 -16.51
N ASP A 125 -31.47 7.93 -15.66
CA ASP A 125 -32.72 7.16 -15.64
C ASP A 125 -33.86 8.18 -15.61
N GLU A 126 -34.19 8.62 -16.83
CA GLU A 126 -35.46 9.21 -17.19
C GLU A 126 -36.31 8.07 -17.76
N LYS A 127 -37.18 7.49 -16.92
CA LYS A 127 -38.55 7.10 -17.27
C LYS A 127 -39.37 6.71 -16.06
#